data_AF-A0A3G6T5X5-F1
#
_entry.id   AF-A0A3G6T5X5-F1
#
_cell.length_a   1.000
_cell.length_b   1.000
_cell.length_c   1.000
_cell.angle_alpha   90.00
_cell.angle_beta   90.00
_cell.angle_gamma   90.00
#
_symmetry.space_group_name_H-M   'P 1'
#
loop_
_entity.id
_entity.type
_entity.pdbx_description
1 polymer ?
#
loop_
_entity_poly.entity_id
_entity_poly.type
_entity_poly.pdbx_seq_one_letter_code
_entity_poly.pdbx_strand_id
1 'polypeptide(L)'
;MNKLFNTKNIIKLLAVLFITVTTVISCQRNGSAEEDDLPQEELTNIVLLVTEEGTTNTIPYDYSIGAGGTPTIPLKDGKSYIVEAKFRNGNEDATKEIIDAKNEHFLIFDFPKSDITVERQDGGDLRNDGKRVGLRTKWTVTKAINGDAPFLKLTLIHSPESVNDAKSGTAWGSVTGGETDAEARYNLSN
;
A
#
# COMPACT_ATOMS: atom_id res chain seq x y z
N MET A 1 -25.42 63.50 -14.76
CA MET A 1 -25.37 62.02 -14.87
C MET A 1 -24.06 61.55 -14.28
N ASN A 2 -24.11 60.97 -13.08
CA ASN A 2 -22.93 60.53 -12.33
C ASN A 2 -22.36 59.26 -12.96
N LYS A 3 -21.06 59.25 -13.27
CA LYS A 3 -20.33 58.07 -13.76
C LYS A 3 -20.31 57.02 -12.66
N LEU A 4 -21.14 55.98 -12.79
CA LEU A 4 -21.38 55.03 -11.70
C LEU A 4 -20.44 53.83 -11.64
N PHE A 5 -19.50 53.65 -12.57
CA PHE A 5 -18.62 52.47 -12.52
C PHE A 5 -17.17 52.81 -12.88
N ASN A 6 -16.31 52.75 -11.86
CA ASN A 6 -14.86 52.83 -12.00
C ASN A 6 -14.34 51.48 -12.50
N THR A 7 -14.10 51.38 -13.80
CA THR A 7 -13.68 50.16 -14.51
C THR A 7 -12.39 49.53 -13.97
N LYS A 8 -11.53 50.29 -13.28
CA LYS A 8 -10.31 49.76 -12.65
C LYS A 8 -10.58 48.85 -11.44
N ASN A 9 -11.74 49.01 -10.78
CA ASN A 9 -12.11 48.18 -9.63
C ASN A 9 -12.86 46.90 -10.04
N ILE A 10 -13.50 46.90 -11.22
CA ILE A 10 -14.22 45.74 -11.77
C ILE A 10 -13.24 44.66 -12.24
N ILE A 11 -12.11 45.04 -12.86
CA ILE A 11 -11.07 44.09 -13.31
C ILE A 11 -10.42 43.39 -12.10
N LYS A 12 -10.23 44.09 -10.98
CA LYS A 12 -9.73 43.49 -9.74
C LYS A 12 -10.73 42.51 -9.13
N LEU A 13 -12.03 42.80 -9.22
CA LEU A 13 -13.08 41.91 -8.70
C LEU A 13 -13.22 40.63 -9.54
N LEU A 14 -13.11 40.73 -10.88
CA LEU A 14 -13.10 39.55 -11.77
C LEU A 14 -11.85 38.68 -11.60
N ALA A 15 -10.67 39.29 -11.38
CA ALA A 15 -9.43 38.55 -11.15
C ALA A 15 -9.45 37.77 -9.82
N VAL A 16 -10.08 38.31 -8.78
CA VAL A 16 -10.26 37.61 -7.50
C VAL A 16 -11.29 36.47 -7.62
N LEU A 17 -12.37 36.67 -8.39
CA LEU A 17 -13.40 35.65 -8.59
C LEU A 17 -12.92 34.46 -9.44
N PHE A 18 -12.00 34.67 -10.38
CA PHE A 18 -11.43 33.60 -11.21
C PHE A 18 -10.47 32.69 -10.43
N ILE A 19 -9.76 33.23 -9.44
CA ILE A 19 -8.84 32.45 -8.59
C ILE A 19 -9.61 31.52 -7.64
N THR A 20 -10.80 31.93 -7.17
CA THR A 20 -11.61 31.12 -6.25
C THR A 20 -12.32 29.92 -6.89
N VAL A 21 -12.48 29.89 -8.22
CA VAL A 21 -13.11 28.74 -8.92
C VAL A 21 -12.09 27.63 -9.21
N THR A 22 -10.79 27.95 -9.28
CA THR A 22 -9.74 26.95 -9.54
C THR A 22 -9.27 26.17 -8.31
N THR A 23 -9.60 26.62 -7.09
CA THR A 23 -9.13 25.99 -5.85
C THR A 23 -10.11 24.97 -5.25
N VAL A 24 -11.26 24.72 -5.89
CA VAL A 24 -12.22 23.67 -5.49
C VAL A 24 -12.09 22.38 -6.29
N ILE A 25 -11.07 22.27 -7.17
CA ILE A 25 -10.68 20.99 -7.80
C ILE A 25 -9.63 20.27 -6.95
N SER A 26 -9.69 20.42 -5.63
CA SER A 26 -8.94 19.55 -4.74
C SER A 26 -9.74 18.26 -4.58
N CYS A 27 -9.20 17.18 -5.14
CA CYS A 27 -9.67 15.79 -5.04
C CYS A 27 -10.93 15.44 -5.85
N GLN A 28 -10.98 15.74 -7.15
CA GLN A 28 -11.62 14.76 -8.04
C GLN A 28 -10.58 13.66 -8.32
N ARG A 29 -10.72 12.55 -7.60
CA ARG A 29 -10.04 11.28 -7.85
C ARG A 29 -10.24 10.96 -9.33
N ASN A 30 -9.14 10.98 -10.09
CA ASN A 30 -9.17 10.79 -11.53
C ASN A 30 -9.46 9.33 -11.82
N GLY A 31 -10.74 8.98 -11.90
CA GLY A 31 -11.23 7.74 -12.47
C GLY A 31 -12.58 8.04 -13.12
N SER A 32 -12.74 7.69 -14.39
CA SER A 32 -14.08 7.61 -14.98
C SER A 32 -14.88 6.61 -14.16
N ALA A 33 -16.09 6.99 -13.71
CA ALA A 33 -17.00 6.16 -12.92
C ALA A 33 -17.50 4.88 -13.63
N GLU A 34 -16.87 4.50 -14.75
CA GLU A 34 -17.24 3.41 -15.63
C GLU A 34 -16.21 2.26 -15.63
N GLU A 35 -15.13 2.35 -14.84
CA GLU A 35 -14.05 1.33 -14.83
C GLU A 35 -13.85 0.62 -13.47
N ASP A 36 -14.49 1.09 -12.40
CA ASP A 36 -14.35 0.54 -11.04
C ASP A 36 -15.67 -0.16 -10.65
N ASP A 37 -15.80 -1.44 -10.97
CA ASP A 37 -17.02 -2.23 -10.70
C ASP A 37 -17.18 -2.54 -9.19
N LEU A 38 -16.10 -2.40 -8.40
CA LEU A 38 -16.06 -2.64 -6.96
C LEU A 38 -15.67 -1.35 -6.22
N PRO A 39 -16.27 -1.04 -5.06
CA PRO A 39 -15.82 0.10 -4.27
C PRO A 39 -14.43 -0.18 -3.68
N GLN A 40 -13.56 0.84 -3.69
CA GLN A 40 -12.29 0.78 -2.96
C GLN A 40 -12.49 0.47 -1.47
N GLU A 41 -11.60 -0.34 -0.92
CA GLU A 41 -11.66 -0.86 0.43
C GLU A 41 -11.23 0.19 1.47
N GLU A 42 -12.04 0.31 2.52
CA GLU A 42 -11.69 1.12 3.69
C GLU A 42 -10.85 0.29 4.66
N LEU A 43 -9.58 0.64 4.86
CA LEU A 43 -8.62 -0.16 5.61
C LEU A 43 -8.14 0.56 6.88
N THR A 44 -8.21 -0.13 8.02
CA THR A 44 -7.72 0.37 9.31
C THR A 44 -6.46 -0.34 9.79
N ASN A 45 -6.25 -1.60 9.37
CA ASN A 45 -5.10 -2.39 9.82
C ASN A 45 -4.55 -3.28 8.71
N ILE A 46 -3.23 -3.48 8.78
CA ILE A 46 -2.56 -4.59 8.09
C ILE A 46 -1.98 -5.51 9.17
N VAL A 47 -2.29 -6.80 9.10
CA VAL A 47 -1.76 -7.81 10.01
C VAL A 47 -0.89 -8.77 9.22
N LEU A 48 0.39 -8.87 9.59
CA LEU A 48 1.28 -9.89 9.08
C LEU A 48 1.29 -11.10 9.99
N LEU A 49 0.83 -12.23 9.48
CA LEU A 49 0.89 -13.53 10.14
C LEU A 49 2.20 -14.21 9.72
N VAL A 50 3.18 -14.25 10.61
CA VAL A 50 4.54 -14.73 10.31
C VAL A 50 4.76 -16.11 10.95
N THR A 51 5.17 -17.08 10.15
CA THR A 51 5.44 -18.47 10.57
C THR A 51 6.84 -18.87 10.15
N GLU A 52 7.73 -19.25 11.08
CA GLU A 52 9.05 -19.81 10.72
C GLU A 52 8.86 -21.14 9.98
N GLU A 53 9.51 -21.30 8.82
CA GLU A 53 9.40 -22.51 7.99
C GLU A 53 9.84 -23.76 8.77
N GLY A 54 9.04 -24.82 8.69
CA GLY A 54 9.24 -26.04 9.48
C GLY A 54 8.62 -25.99 10.89
N THR A 55 7.96 -24.89 11.26
CA THR A 55 7.18 -24.77 12.49
C THR A 55 5.69 -24.59 12.19
N THR A 56 4.85 -24.70 13.23
CA THR A 56 3.41 -24.40 13.17
C THR A 56 3.04 -23.17 13.99
N ASN A 57 4.03 -22.44 14.52
CA ASN A 57 3.80 -21.29 15.36
C ASN A 57 3.69 -20.02 14.52
N THR A 58 2.48 -19.51 14.39
CA THR A 58 2.18 -18.28 13.65
C THR A 58 2.03 -17.12 14.63
N ILE A 59 2.82 -16.07 14.43
CA ILE A 59 2.81 -14.86 15.28
C ILE A 59 2.22 -13.70 14.47
N PRO A 60 1.15 -13.04 14.96
CA PRO A 60 0.59 -11.86 14.31
C PRO A 60 1.35 -10.59 14.68
N TYR A 61 1.61 -9.74 13.68
CA TYR A 61 2.12 -8.39 13.83
C TYR A 61 1.11 -7.42 13.24
N ASP A 62 0.35 -6.75 14.10
CA ASP A 62 -0.77 -5.88 13.74
C ASP A 62 -0.30 -4.42 13.65
N TYR A 63 -0.35 -3.84 12.45
CA TYR A 63 -0.10 -2.44 12.18
C TYR A 63 -1.42 -1.69 12.00
N SER A 64 -1.66 -0.69 12.86
CA SER A 64 -2.83 0.19 12.74
C SER A 64 -2.49 1.43 11.91
N ILE A 65 -3.23 1.61 10.82
CA ILE A 65 -3.05 2.70 9.87
C ILE A 65 -3.44 4.02 10.54
N GLY A 66 -2.54 4.99 10.55
CA GLY A 66 -2.78 6.33 11.10
C GLY A 66 -2.83 6.45 12.62
N ALA A 67 -2.96 5.35 13.38
CA ALA A 67 -3.04 5.38 14.85
C ALA A 67 -1.68 5.46 15.56
N GLY A 68 -0.58 5.24 14.84
CA GLY A 68 0.77 5.21 15.39
C GLY A 68 1.18 3.85 15.97
N GLY A 69 2.48 3.67 16.17
CA GLY A 69 3.07 2.37 16.54
C GLY A 69 3.74 1.69 15.34
N THR A 70 4.79 0.91 15.62
CA THR A 70 5.56 0.21 14.59
C THR A 70 5.94 -1.15 15.17
N PRO A 71 5.16 -2.21 14.90
CA PRO A 71 5.45 -3.54 15.41
C PRO A 71 6.85 -3.98 14.96
N THR A 72 7.52 -4.77 15.79
CA THR A 72 8.85 -5.30 15.48
C THR A 72 8.75 -6.79 15.18
N ILE A 73 9.16 -7.19 13.98
CA ILE A 73 9.19 -8.58 13.53
C ILE A 73 10.61 -9.13 13.75
N PRO A 74 10.80 -10.10 14.66
CA PRO A 74 12.05 -10.81 14.82
C PRO A 74 12.22 -11.83 13.68
N LEU A 75 13.23 -11.61 12.85
CA LEU A 75 13.63 -12.49 11.76
C LEU A 75 15.07 -12.93 11.97
N LYS A 76 15.31 -14.23 11.98
CA LYS A 76 16.65 -14.78 12.21
C LYS A 76 17.41 -14.91 10.90
N ASP A 77 18.69 -14.52 10.91
CA ASP A 77 19.60 -14.77 9.80
C ASP A 77 19.65 -16.27 9.46
N GLY A 78 19.59 -16.60 8.17
CA GLY A 78 19.62 -17.97 7.66
C GLY A 78 18.30 -18.73 7.78
N LYS A 79 17.23 -18.10 8.28
CA LYS A 79 15.89 -18.71 8.36
C LYS A 79 14.98 -18.26 7.23
N SER A 80 13.91 -19.03 7.03
CA SER A 80 12.84 -18.69 6.11
C SER A 80 11.50 -18.63 6.85
N TYR A 81 10.61 -17.78 6.35
CA TYR A 81 9.31 -17.52 6.96
C TYR A 81 8.21 -17.55 5.90
N ILE A 82 7.07 -18.16 6.23
CA ILE A 82 5.84 -17.99 5.46
C ILE A 82 5.06 -16.85 6.10
N VAL A 83 4.71 -15.85 5.29
CA VAL A 83 4.03 -14.63 5.73
C VAL A 83 2.73 -14.46 4.97
N GLU A 84 1.63 -14.32 5.70
CA GLU A 84 0.33 -13.94 5.15
C GLU A 84 -0.01 -12.50 5.54
N ALA A 85 -0.41 -11.68 4.56
CA ALA A 85 -0.97 -10.36 4.80
C ALA A 85 -2.49 -10.45 4.92
N LYS A 86 -3.03 -9.94 6.01
CA LYS A 86 -4.47 -9.78 6.25
C LYS A 86 -4.79 -8.30 6.42
N PHE A 87 -5.98 -7.90 5.97
CA PHE A 87 -6.46 -6.53 6.03
C PHE A 87 -7.74 -6.47 6.86
N ARG A 88 -7.93 -5.37 7.58
CA ARG A 88 -9.15 -5.14 8.37
C ARG A 88 -9.73 -3.76 8.17
N ASN A 89 -11.04 -3.69 8.35
CA ASN A 89 -11.79 -2.45 8.58
C ASN A 89 -12.41 -2.50 9.98
N GLY A 90 -11.76 -1.85 10.96
CA GLY A 90 -12.10 -2.01 12.38
C GLY A 90 -11.98 -3.48 12.82
N ASN A 91 -13.11 -4.10 13.13
CA ASN A 91 -13.19 -5.50 13.56
C ASN A 91 -13.51 -6.48 12.42
N GLU A 92 -13.75 -5.97 11.21
CA GLU A 92 -14.15 -6.77 10.04
C GLU A 92 -12.91 -7.22 9.26
N ASP A 93 -12.97 -8.42 8.68
CA ASP A 93 -11.93 -8.92 7.78
C ASP A 93 -12.17 -8.38 6.36
N ALA A 94 -11.31 -7.46 5.94
CA ALA A 94 -11.34 -6.85 4.61
C ALA A 94 -10.47 -7.63 3.59
N THR A 95 -9.79 -8.70 4.00
CA THR A 95 -8.91 -9.49 3.10
C THR A 95 -9.71 -10.12 1.96
N LYS A 96 -10.98 -10.48 2.21
CA LYS A 96 -11.85 -11.10 1.20
C LYS A 96 -12.15 -10.15 0.05
N GLU A 97 -12.34 -8.86 0.34
CA GLU A 97 -12.58 -7.82 -0.67
C GLU A 97 -11.36 -7.71 -1.60
N ILE A 98 -10.15 -7.64 -1.02
CA ILE A 98 -8.88 -7.65 -1.78
C ILE A 98 -8.73 -8.90 -2.67
N ILE A 99 -9.20 -10.08 -2.21
CA ILE A 99 -9.16 -11.31 -3.01
C ILE A 99 -10.14 -11.26 -4.17
N ASP A 100 -11.34 -10.72 -3.94
CA ASP A 100 -12.37 -10.58 -4.97
C ASP A 100 -11.94 -9.54 -6.02
N ALA A 101 -11.33 -8.44 -5.57
CA ALA A 101 -10.75 -7.37 -6.36
C ALA A 101 -9.26 -7.58 -6.70
N LYS A 102 -8.77 -8.82 -6.73
CA LYS A 102 -7.32 -9.11 -6.87
C LYS A 102 -6.67 -8.50 -8.13
N ASN A 103 -7.45 -8.28 -9.20
CA ASN A 103 -6.97 -7.65 -10.44
C ASN A 103 -6.75 -6.14 -10.31
N GLU A 104 -7.26 -5.52 -9.26
CA GLU A 104 -7.05 -4.12 -8.92
C GLU A 104 -5.97 -3.96 -7.85
N HIS A 105 -5.50 -5.04 -7.22
CA HIS A 105 -4.57 -4.92 -6.09
C HIS A 105 -3.16 -5.44 -6.36
N PHE A 106 -2.16 -4.81 -5.72
CA PHE A 106 -0.80 -5.31 -5.69
C PHE A 106 -0.02 -4.88 -4.44
N LEU A 107 0.68 -5.81 -3.80
CA LEU A 107 1.56 -5.53 -2.66
C LEU A 107 3.00 -5.31 -3.10
N ILE A 108 3.64 -4.29 -2.53
CA ILE A 108 5.08 -4.02 -2.65
C ILE A 108 5.73 -4.22 -1.28
N PHE A 109 6.80 -5.02 -1.23
CA PHE A 109 7.57 -5.29 -0.01
C PHE A 109 8.96 -4.66 -0.11
N ASP A 110 9.23 -3.58 0.62
CA ASP A 110 10.51 -2.87 0.59
C ASP A 110 11.33 -3.07 1.87
N PHE A 111 12.56 -3.55 1.69
CA PHE A 111 13.51 -3.91 2.76
C PHE A 111 14.82 -3.11 2.65
N PRO A 112 14.83 -1.78 2.89
CA PRO A 112 15.96 -0.90 2.58
C PRO A 112 17.26 -1.17 3.34
N LYS A 113 17.20 -1.88 4.48
CA LYS A 113 18.33 -2.17 5.38
C LYS A 113 18.37 -3.63 5.84
N SER A 114 17.79 -4.52 5.03
CA SER A 114 17.80 -5.96 5.24
C SER A 114 18.09 -6.66 3.92
N ASP A 115 18.71 -7.83 3.99
CA ASP A 115 18.88 -8.71 2.85
C ASP A 115 17.89 -9.88 2.99
N ILE A 116 16.68 -9.65 2.46
CA ILE A 116 15.56 -10.58 2.49
C ILE A 116 15.08 -10.76 1.06
N THR A 117 14.95 -12.02 0.66
CA THR A 117 14.34 -12.41 -0.61
C THR A 117 12.86 -12.73 -0.39
N VAL A 118 11.99 -12.20 -1.25
CA VAL A 118 10.55 -12.46 -1.20
C VAL A 118 10.13 -13.27 -2.42
N GLU A 119 9.52 -14.42 -2.18
CA GLU A 119 8.86 -15.24 -3.18
C GLU A 119 7.35 -15.19 -2.94
N ARG A 120 6.57 -14.78 -3.94
CA ARG A 120 5.10 -14.81 -3.85
C ARG A 120 4.60 -16.25 -4.01
N GLN A 121 3.76 -16.70 -3.09
CA GLN A 121 3.14 -18.02 -3.09
C GLN A 121 1.63 -17.91 -3.33
N ASP A 122 0.95 -19.05 -3.53
CA ASP A 122 -0.49 -19.04 -3.71
C ASP A 122 -1.24 -18.64 -2.43
N GLY A 123 -1.86 -17.46 -2.46
CA GLY A 123 -2.76 -16.97 -1.42
C GLY A 123 -4.23 -16.90 -1.88
N GLY A 124 -4.59 -17.51 -3.01
CA GLY A 124 -5.89 -17.29 -3.67
C GLY A 124 -5.95 -16.00 -4.50
N ASP A 125 -4.80 -15.38 -4.74
CA ASP A 125 -4.62 -14.01 -5.21
C ASP A 125 -3.93 -13.92 -6.58
N LEU A 126 -4.07 -14.97 -7.41
CA LEU A 126 -3.57 -14.98 -8.78
C LEU A 126 -4.40 -14.04 -9.66
N ARG A 127 -3.76 -13.00 -10.19
CA ARG A 127 -4.31 -12.03 -11.15
C ARG A 127 -4.43 -12.62 -12.54
N ASN A 128 -5.21 -11.96 -13.39
CA ASN A 128 -5.43 -12.34 -14.79
C ASN A 128 -4.17 -12.20 -15.65
N ASP A 129 -3.23 -11.33 -15.26
CA ASP A 129 -1.91 -11.16 -15.89
C ASP A 129 -0.89 -12.24 -15.47
N GLY A 130 -1.29 -13.20 -14.63
CA GLY A 130 -0.45 -14.29 -14.13
C GLY A 130 0.45 -13.92 -12.95
N LYS A 131 0.41 -12.67 -12.47
CA LYS A 131 1.11 -12.23 -11.27
C LYS A 131 0.24 -12.47 -10.03
N ARG A 132 0.86 -12.46 -8.86
CA ARG A 132 0.14 -12.60 -7.58
C ARG A 132 0.13 -11.27 -6.85
N VAL A 133 -0.98 -10.92 -6.20
CA VAL A 133 -1.07 -9.70 -5.37
C VAL A 133 0.05 -9.71 -4.33
N GLY A 134 0.29 -10.85 -3.67
CA GLY A 134 1.31 -11.04 -2.64
C GLY A 134 0.72 -11.29 -1.24
N LEU A 135 -0.53 -11.75 -1.14
CA LEU A 135 -1.19 -12.02 0.14
C LEU A 135 -0.53 -13.17 0.90
N ARG A 136 0.20 -14.06 0.20
CA ARG A 136 1.06 -15.08 0.79
C ARG A 136 2.46 -15.01 0.18
N THR A 137 3.48 -14.97 1.02
CA THR A 137 4.88 -14.92 0.59
C THR A 137 5.78 -15.83 1.42
N LYS A 138 6.88 -16.28 0.82
CA LYS A 138 8.02 -16.86 1.53
C LYS A 138 9.13 -15.82 1.59
N TRP A 139 9.64 -15.55 2.79
CA TRP A 139 10.77 -14.69 3.03
C TRP A 139 11.98 -15.53 3.38
N THR A 140 13.05 -15.42 2.59
CA THR A 140 14.35 -16.03 2.92
C THR A 140 15.30 -14.95 3.41
N VAL A 141 15.72 -15.07 4.67
CA VAL A 141 16.46 -14.03 5.39
C VAL A 141 17.94 -14.34 5.33
N THR A 142 18.68 -13.63 4.48
CA THR A 142 20.15 -13.68 4.48
C THR A 142 20.69 -12.83 5.62
N LYS A 143 20.18 -11.60 5.75
CA LYS A 143 20.46 -10.67 6.86
C LYS A 143 19.22 -9.88 7.26
N ALA A 144 18.73 -10.08 8.48
CA ALA A 144 17.63 -9.28 9.02
C ALA A 144 18.06 -7.85 9.34
N ILE A 145 19.27 -7.68 9.88
CA ILE A 145 19.87 -6.37 10.19
C ILE A 145 21.12 -6.18 9.33
N ASN A 146 21.02 -5.32 8.31
CA ASN A 146 22.12 -4.97 7.41
C ASN A 146 22.41 -3.45 7.40
N GLY A 147 22.01 -2.77 8.48
CA GLY A 147 22.18 -1.33 8.70
C GLY A 147 21.39 -0.88 9.93
N ASP A 148 21.51 0.40 10.27
CA ASP A 148 20.80 0.97 11.42
C ASP A 148 19.29 1.04 11.19
N ALA A 149 18.52 0.64 12.22
CA ALA A 149 17.06 0.68 12.25
C ALA A 149 16.37 0.07 11.01
N PRO A 150 16.56 -1.23 10.73
CA PRO A 150 15.95 -1.87 9.58
C PRO A 150 14.43 -1.99 9.74
N PHE A 151 13.73 -1.91 8.61
CA PHE A 151 12.29 -1.98 8.55
C PHE A 151 11.82 -2.61 7.24
N LEU A 152 10.61 -3.16 7.28
CA LEU A 152 9.78 -3.42 6.11
C LEU A 152 8.85 -2.21 5.91
N LYS A 153 8.83 -1.64 4.71
CA LYS A 153 7.73 -0.83 4.21
C LYS A 153 6.87 -1.70 3.30
N LEU A 154 5.62 -1.92 3.70
CA LEU A 154 4.64 -2.68 2.96
C LEU A 154 3.60 -1.71 2.40
N THR A 155 3.38 -1.75 1.10
CA THR A 155 2.41 -0.87 0.42
C THR A 155 1.41 -1.71 -0.37
N LEU A 156 0.12 -1.47 -0.15
CA LEU A 156 -0.97 -1.96 -0.99
C LEU A 156 -1.31 -0.87 -2.00
N ILE A 157 -1.24 -1.22 -3.28
CA ILE A 157 -1.64 -0.36 -4.39
C ILE A 157 -2.98 -0.85 -4.93
N HIS A 158 -3.87 0.09 -5.20
CA HIS A 158 -5.16 -0.09 -5.86
C HIS A 158 -5.10 0.44 -7.29
N SER A 159 -5.76 -0.29 -8.19
CA SER A 159 -5.85 -0.07 -9.64
C SER A 159 -4.53 0.32 -10.33
N PRO A 160 -3.42 -0.44 -10.15
CA PRO A 160 -2.21 -0.21 -10.92
C PRO A 160 -2.47 -0.51 -12.41
N GLU A 161 -2.00 0.36 -13.30
CA GLU A 161 -2.05 0.15 -14.75
C GLU A 161 -1.23 -1.09 -15.15
N SER A 162 -0.11 -1.31 -14.47
CA SER A 162 0.68 -2.53 -14.62
C SER A 162 1.44 -2.87 -13.35
N VAL A 163 1.75 -4.16 -13.18
CA VAL A 163 2.48 -4.69 -12.02
C VAL A 163 3.67 -5.53 -12.46
N ASN A 164 4.71 -5.57 -11.63
CA ASN A 164 5.86 -6.45 -11.79
C ASN A 164 6.31 -6.94 -10.42
N ASP A 165 6.42 -8.25 -10.24
CA ASP A 165 6.78 -8.93 -8.99
C ASP A 165 8.28 -9.09 -8.76
N ALA A 166 9.11 -8.71 -9.73
CA ALA A 166 10.56 -8.75 -9.62
C ALA A 166 11.10 -7.75 -8.57
N LYS A 167 12.34 -8.00 -8.15
CA LYS A 167 13.08 -7.07 -7.28
C LYS A 167 13.44 -5.79 -8.05
N SER A 168 13.19 -4.64 -7.44
CA SER A 168 13.59 -3.31 -7.91
C SER A 168 14.24 -2.55 -6.75
N GLY A 169 15.57 -2.38 -6.81
CA GLY A 169 16.33 -1.84 -5.67
C GLY A 169 16.20 -2.73 -4.43
N THR A 170 15.61 -2.19 -3.36
CA THR A 170 15.35 -2.91 -2.10
C THR A 170 13.92 -3.45 -2.00
N ALA A 171 13.09 -3.14 -2.98
CA ALA A 171 11.70 -3.55 -3.04
C ALA A 171 11.49 -4.82 -3.87
N TRP A 172 10.50 -5.62 -3.47
CA TRP A 172 9.98 -6.78 -4.20
C TRP A 172 8.57 -6.45 -4.69
N GLY A 173 8.45 -6.11 -5.96
CA GLY A 173 7.24 -5.51 -6.50
C GLY A 173 7.49 -4.09 -7.03
N SER A 174 6.83 -3.74 -8.12
CA SER A 174 6.72 -2.38 -8.66
C SER A 174 5.44 -2.26 -9.47
N VAL A 175 4.95 -1.03 -9.62
CA VAL A 175 3.73 -0.72 -10.38
C VAL A 175 3.95 0.50 -11.27
N THR A 176 3.11 0.65 -12.30
CA THR A 176 2.86 1.92 -13.00
C THR A 176 1.42 2.32 -12.73
N GLY A 177 1.16 3.60 -12.46
CA GLY A 177 -0.17 4.07 -12.08
C GLY A 177 -0.65 3.53 -10.73
N GLY A 178 -1.96 3.66 -10.49
CA GLY A 178 -2.60 3.25 -9.25
C GLY A 178 -2.46 4.25 -8.10
N GLU A 179 -3.27 4.02 -7.06
CA GLU A 179 -3.30 4.79 -5.83
C GLU A 179 -2.83 3.93 -4.64
N THR A 180 -2.28 4.55 -3.61
CA THR A 180 -1.93 3.84 -2.38
C THR A 180 -3.15 3.73 -1.48
N ASP A 181 -3.65 2.51 -1.27
CA ASP A 181 -4.73 2.23 -0.31
C ASP A 181 -4.22 2.24 1.12
N ALA A 182 -3.11 1.53 1.34
CA ALA A 182 -2.56 1.37 2.67
C ALA A 182 -1.05 1.23 2.63
N GLU A 183 -0.40 1.79 3.64
CA GLU A 183 1.03 1.64 3.87
C GLU A 183 1.26 1.27 5.33
N ALA A 184 2.08 0.25 5.54
CA ALA A 184 2.53 -0.17 6.85
C ALA A 184 4.05 -0.15 6.97
N ARG A 185 4.51 0.15 8.18
CA ARG A 185 5.92 0.06 8.55
C ARG A 185 6.07 -0.93 9.69
N TYR A 186 6.96 -1.90 9.53
CA TYR A 186 7.35 -2.85 10.57
C TYR A 186 8.85 -2.74 10.83
N ASN A 187 9.25 -2.58 12.08
CA ASN A 187 10.67 -2.69 12.43
C ASN A 187 11.11 -4.15 12.29
N LEU A 188 12.39 -4.36 12.00
CA LEU A 188 12.97 -5.69 11.92
C LEU A 188 14.05 -5.85 12.99
N SER A 189 14.12 -7.03 13.59
CA SER A 189 15.18 -7.41 14.53
C SER A 189 15.68 -8.81 14.21
N ASN A 190 16.82 -9.21 14.78
CA ASN A 190 17.40 -10.55 14.67
C ASN A 190 17.46 -11.21 16.05
#